data_AF-A0A8K1G355-F1
#
_entry.id   AF-A0A8K1G355-F1
#
_cell.length_a   1.000
_cell.length_b   1.000
_cell.length_c   1.000
_cell.angle_alpha   90.00
_cell.angle_beta   90.00
_cell.angle_gamma   90.00
#
_symmetry.space_group_name_H-M   'P 1'
#
loop_
_entity.id
_entity.type
_entity.pdbx_description
1 polymer ?
#
loop_
_entity_poly.entity_id
_entity_poly.type
_entity_poly.pdbx_seq_one_letter_code
_entity_poly.pdbx_strand_id
1 'polypeptide(L)'
;MAEPADYPPFQLGKPRFEQTSFYGRFRHFLDIIDPRTLFVTESRLKEAVQLLEDYKHGTLPPGVTNKEVRGGKSVKFLPLDV
;
A
#
# COMPACT_ATOMS: atom_id res chain seq x y z
N MET A 1 0.06 19.28 -6.16
CA MET A 1 -0.48 18.55 -7.33
C MET A 1 -1.69 17.76 -6.85
N ALA A 2 -2.89 18.12 -7.30
CA ALA A 2 -4.10 17.42 -6.89
C ALA A 2 -4.13 16.03 -7.53
N GLU A 3 -4.18 14.99 -6.71
CA GLU A 3 -4.37 13.60 -7.14
C GLU A 3 -5.70 13.50 -7.92
N PRO A 4 -5.79 12.67 -8.98
CA PRO A 4 -7.03 12.50 -9.72
C PRO A 4 -8.15 12.05 -8.76
N ALA A 5 -9.32 12.68 -8.87
CA ALA A 5 -10.47 12.58 -7.96
C ALA A 5 -11.09 11.17 -7.78
N ASP A 6 -10.51 10.14 -8.39
CA ASP A 6 -11.01 8.77 -8.42
C ASP A 6 -10.48 7.90 -7.27
N TYR A 7 -9.44 8.34 -6.55
CA TYR A 7 -8.83 7.51 -5.51
C TYR A 7 -9.10 8.00 -4.10
N PRO A 8 -9.72 7.17 -3.25
CA PRO A 8 -9.95 7.54 -1.86
C PRO A 8 -8.62 7.73 -1.12
N PRO A 9 -8.59 8.59 -0.09
CA PRO A 9 -7.46 8.72 0.81
C PRO A 9 -7.00 7.36 1.33
N PHE A 10 -5.70 7.19 1.52
CA PHE A 10 -5.16 5.96 2.08
C PHE A 10 -5.73 5.74 3.49
N GLN A 11 -6.20 4.53 3.75
CA GLN A 11 -6.64 4.08 5.08
C GLN A 11 -5.95 2.76 5.37
N LEU A 12 -5.21 2.72 6.49
CA LEU A 12 -4.55 1.50 6.91
C LEU A 12 -5.59 0.46 7.34
N GLY A 13 -5.38 -0.81 6.96
CA GLY A 13 -6.28 -1.91 7.31
C GLY A 13 -7.59 -1.99 6.50
N LYS A 14 -7.94 -0.98 5.69
CA LYS A 14 -9.14 -1.00 4.85
C LYS A 14 -8.81 -1.29 3.38
N PRO A 15 -9.71 -1.97 2.64
CA PRO A 15 -9.58 -2.14 1.20
C PRO A 15 -9.80 -0.80 0.49
N ARG A 16 -9.10 -0.60 -0.63
CA ARG A 16 -9.21 0.60 -1.46
C ARG A 16 -10.49 0.62 -2.28
N PHE A 17 -10.93 -0.56 -2.72
CA PHE A 17 -12.12 -0.76 -3.55
C PHE A 17 -13.21 -1.45 -2.73
N GLU A 18 -14.47 -1.15 -3.06
CA GLU A 18 -15.62 -1.81 -2.46
C GLU A 18 -15.55 -3.33 -2.67
N GLN A 19 -15.83 -4.12 -1.63
CA GLN A 19 -15.71 -5.58 -1.68
C GLN A 19 -17.04 -6.29 -1.97
N THR A 20 -18.15 -5.56 -2.16
CA THR A 20 -19.49 -6.13 -2.41
C THR A 20 -19.63 -6.67 -3.84
N SER A 21 -18.95 -6.04 -4.80
CA SER A 21 -18.97 -6.43 -6.21
C SER A 21 -17.80 -7.33 -6.55
N PHE A 22 -18.02 -8.28 -7.46
CA PHE A 22 -16.95 -9.10 -8.05
C PHE A 22 -15.81 -8.24 -8.58
N TYR A 23 -16.11 -7.17 -9.30
CA TYR A 23 -15.08 -6.32 -9.91
C TYR A 23 -14.25 -5.59 -8.85
N GLY A 24 -14.87 -5.14 -7.76
CA GLY A 24 -14.16 -4.49 -6.67
C GLY A 24 -13.24 -5.45 -5.90
N ARG A 25 -13.68 -6.71 -5.69
CA ARG A 25 -12.81 -7.78 -5.16
C ARG A 25 -11.66 -8.11 -6.12
N PHE A 26 -11.93 -8.24 -7.42
CA PHE A 26 -10.92 -8.51 -8.44
C PHE A 26 -9.82 -7.44 -8.43
N ARG A 27 -10.20 -6.16 -8.42
CA ARG A 27 -9.24 -5.04 -8.32
C ARG A 27 -8.46 -5.05 -7.00
N HIS A 28 -9.10 -5.44 -5.89
CA HIS A 28 -8.42 -5.58 -4.62
C HIS A 28 -7.36 -6.69 -4.62
N PHE A 29 -7.66 -7.84 -5.23
CA PHE A 29 -6.68 -8.92 -5.36
C PHE A 29 -5.52 -8.54 -6.27
N LEU A 30 -5.74 -7.78 -7.34
CA LEU A 30 -4.65 -7.25 -8.16
C LEU A 30 -3.73 -6.29 -7.38
N ASP A 31 -4.27 -5.48 -6.46
CA ASP A 31 -3.47 -4.60 -5.59
C ASP A 31 -2.68 -5.39 -4.52
N ILE A 32 -3.18 -6.58 -4.12
CA ILE A 32 -2.49 -7.48 -3.18
C ILE A 32 -1.38 -8.25 -3.90
N ILE A 33 -1.69 -8.86 -5.06
CA ILE A 33 -0.78 -9.72 -5.81
C ILE A 33 -0.02 -8.87 -6.84
N ASP A 34 0.70 -7.85 -6.37
CA ASP A 34 1.54 -7.05 -7.25
C ASP A 34 2.84 -7.83 -7.54
N PRO A 35 3.04 -8.38 -8.76
CA PRO A 35 4.19 -9.24 -9.05
C PRO A 35 5.53 -8.51 -8.93
N ARG A 36 5.54 -7.17 -8.89
CA ARG A 36 6.77 -6.38 -8.71
C ARG A 36 7.36 -6.54 -7.31
N THR A 37 6.55 -6.92 -6.33
CA THR A 37 7.02 -7.10 -4.95
C THR A 37 7.94 -8.31 -4.80
N LEU A 38 7.86 -9.28 -5.71
CA LEU A 38 8.74 -10.46 -5.75
C LEU A 38 10.22 -10.10 -5.96
N PHE A 39 10.50 -8.91 -6.51
CA PHE A 39 11.85 -8.44 -6.81
C PHE A 39 12.32 -7.33 -5.85
N VAL A 40 11.62 -7.13 -4.73
CA VAL A 40 11.97 -6.10 -3.76
C VAL A 40 13.13 -6.58 -2.88
N THR A 41 14.09 -5.70 -2.63
CA THR A 41 15.22 -5.98 -1.74
C THR A 41 14.81 -5.89 -0.27
N GLU A 42 15.54 -6.57 0.61
CA GLU A 42 15.28 -6.52 2.06
C GLU A 42 15.32 -5.09 2.63
N SER A 43 16.24 -4.24 2.13
CA SER A 43 16.30 -2.82 2.52
C SER A 43 14.99 -2.09 2.21
N ARG A 44 14.47 -2.28 1.00
CA ARG A 44 13.21 -1.65 0.57
C ARG A 44 12.01 -2.20 1.33
N LEU A 45 12.02 -3.47 1.71
CA LEU A 45 11.01 -4.04 2.60
C LEU A 45 11.06 -3.39 3.99
N LYS A 46 12.24 -3.21 4.59
CA LYS A 46 12.41 -2.53 5.89
C LYS A 46 11.93 -1.08 5.83
N GLU A 47 12.30 -0.35 4.78
CA GLU A 47 11.84 1.03 4.54
C GLU A 47 10.32 1.09 4.42
N ALA A 48 9.70 0.16 3.69
CA ALA A 48 8.25 0.06 3.56
C ALA A 48 7.55 -0.23 4.90
N VAL A 49 8.13 -1.09 5.73
CA VAL A 49 7.63 -1.36 7.09
C VAL A 49 7.71 -0.11 7.95
N GLN A 50 8.87 0.56 7.99
CA GLN A 50 9.05 1.79 8.76
C GLN A 50 8.07 2.88 8.34
N LEU A 51 7.89 3.08 7.03
CA LEU A 51 6.94 4.05 6.48
C LEU A 51 5.51 3.82 6.97
N LEU A 52 5.09 2.55 7.10
CA LEU A 52 3.76 2.21 7.60
C LEU A 52 3.64 2.37 9.12
N GLU A 53 4.70 2.13 9.88
CA GLU A 53 4.70 2.42 11.33
C GLU A 53 4.67 3.94 11.57
N ASP A 54 5.45 4.73 10.81
CA ASP A 54 5.41 6.19 10.89
C ASP A 54 4.03 6.75 10.53
N TYR A 55 3.36 6.15 9.53
CA TYR A 55 1.96 6.46 9.21
C TYR A 55 1.01 6.20 10.39
N LYS A 56 1.17 5.07 11.09
CA LYS A 56 0.35 4.75 12.28
C LYS A 56 0.60 5.71 13.44
N HIS A 57 1.84 6.13 13.62
CA HIS A 57 2.24 7.03 14.70
C HIS A 57 2.02 8.51 14.38
N GLY A 58 1.61 8.84 13.15
CA GLY A 58 1.41 10.22 12.71
C GLY A 58 2.72 11.00 12.56
N THR A 59 3.86 10.31 12.44
CA THR A 59 5.21 10.87 12.37
C THR A 59 5.75 10.90 10.94
N LEU A 60 4.87 10.85 9.94
CA LEU A 60 5.29 10.85 8.53
C LEU A 60 6.14 12.08 8.20
N PRO A 61 7.22 11.91 7.41
CA PRO A 61 7.98 13.03 6.88
C PRO A 61 7.07 13.98 6.07
N PRO A 62 7.31 15.30 6.14
CA PRO A 62 6.59 16.24 5.28
C PRO A 62 6.88 15.92 3.81
N GLY A 63 5.83 15.84 3.00
CA GLY A 63 5.94 15.56 1.56
C GLY A 63 5.64 14.11 1.14
N VAL A 64 5.47 13.18 2.08
CA VAL A 64 5.02 11.81 1.76
C VAL A 64 3.59 11.81 1.23
N THR A 65 3.39 11.20 0.07
CA THR A 65 2.09 11.10 -0.62
C THR A 65 1.34 9.82 -0.26
N ASN A 66 0.01 9.84 -0.41
CA ASN A 66 -0.84 8.65 -0.26
C ASN A 66 -0.41 7.49 -1.18
N LYS A 67 0.17 7.80 -2.34
CA LYS A 67 0.71 6.82 -3.29
C LYS A 67 1.92 6.08 -2.72
N GLU A 68 2.82 6.78 -2.04
CA GLU A 68 4.00 6.19 -1.41
C GLU A 68 3.62 5.28 -0.24
N VAL A 69 2.73 5.73 0.64
CA VAL A 69 2.23 4.91 1.76
C VAL A 69 1.52 3.66 1.23
N ARG A 70 0.76 3.79 0.14
CA ARG A 70 0.10 2.66 -0.54
C ARG A 70 1.10 1.68 -1.14
N GLY A 71 2.16 2.17 -1.78
CA GLY A 71 3.24 1.33 -2.29
C GLY A 71 3.94 0.54 -1.19
N GLY A 72 4.23 1.20 -0.06
CA GLY A 72 4.80 0.53 1.12
C GLY A 72 3.88 -0.58 1.67
N LYS A 73 2.55 -0.34 1.67
CA LYS A 73 1.56 -1.38 2.00
C LYS A 73 1.72 -2.60 1.10
N SER A 74 1.71 -2.43 -0.22
CA SER A 74 1.83 -3.56 -1.16
C SER A 74 3.12 -4.37 -0.96
N VAL A 75 4.23 -3.71 -0.65
CA VAL A 75 5.52 -4.38 -0.36
C VAL A 75 5.45 -5.22 0.92
N LYS A 76 4.82 -4.72 2.00
CA LYS A 76 4.72 -5.42 3.30
C LYS A 76 3.84 -6.68 3.26
N PHE A 77 2.94 -6.83 2.29
CA PHE A 77 2.03 -7.99 2.22
C PHE A 77 2.63 -9.21 1.50
N LEU A 78 3.85 -9.11 0.95
CA LEU A 78 4.53 -10.21 0.25
C LEU A 78 5.85 -10.74 0.88
N PRO A 79 6.19 -10.52 2.16
CA PRO A 79 7.36 -11.16 2.70
C PRO A 79 7.16 -12.68 2.67
N LEU A 80 8.19 -13.33 2.13
CA LEU A 80 8.42 -14.75 2.04
C LEU A 80 8.24 -15.45 3.41
N ASP A 81 7.01 -15.85 3.74
CA ASP A 81 6.73 -17.00 4.60
C ASP A 81 6.48 -18.24 3.70
N VAL A 82 7.52 -18.65 2.97
CA VAL A 82 7.71 -20.00 2.40
C VAL A 82 9.05 -20.51 2.89
#